data_AF-A0A919H5B6-F1
#
_entry.id   AF-A0A919H5B6-F1
#
_cell.length_a   1.000
_cell.length_b   1.000
_cell.length_c   1.000
_cell.angle_alpha   90.00
_cell.angle_beta   90.00
_cell.angle_gamma   90.00
#
_symmetry.space_group_name_H-M   'P 1'
#
loop_
_entity.id
_entity.type
_entity.pdbx_description
1 polymer ?
#
loop_
_entity_poly.entity_id
_entity_poly.type
_entity_poly.pdbx_seq_one_letter_code
_entity_poly.pdbx_strand_id
1 'polypeptide(L)'
;MNGFVASLQVLIAVAFLSIPVVRSRYGARAQAAVEAELGRQGVRRTVMAENGMRLDAGGHETYAPVGIALTLTASAVLLLTKTTWGESAAWIIQSLVLLVNCVILYSNLTAVQSVTGHFTKSGDSELQRIDVKSMLKAAETGFPRWVMPYLQNLRHLTVFAGSALALTLLATT
;
A
#
# COMPACT_ATOMS: atom_id res chain seq x y z
N MET A 1 -1.64 10.81 -27.72
CA MET A 1 -0.75 10.10 -26.78
C MET A 1 -0.90 10.61 -25.36
N ASN A 2 -0.63 11.89 -25.11
CA ASN A 2 -0.53 12.46 -23.75
C ASN A 2 -1.81 12.33 -22.92
N GLY A 3 -2.99 12.46 -23.55
CA GLY A 3 -4.27 12.22 -22.86
C GLY A 3 -4.46 10.78 -22.39
N PHE A 4 -3.91 9.79 -23.09
CA PHE A 4 -4.00 8.39 -22.69
C PHE A 4 -3.02 8.07 -21.55
N VAL A 5 -1.80 8.62 -21.60
CA VAL A 5 -0.84 8.56 -20.49
C VAL A 5 -1.40 9.22 -19.23
N ALA A 6 -2.03 10.39 -19.36
CA ALA A 6 -2.69 11.08 -18.25
C ALA A 6 -3.81 10.23 -17.63
N SER A 7 -4.64 9.58 -18.44
CA SER A 7 -5.67 8.66 -17.96
C SER A 7 -5.08 7.48 -17.18
N LEU A 8 -3.96 6.90 -17.64
CA LEU A 8 -3.25 5.84 -16.92
C LEU A 8 -2.71 6.34 -15.58
N GLN A 9 -2.12 7.54 -15.53
CA GLN A 9 -1.62 8.14 -14.28
C GLN A 9 -2.75 8.37 -13.27
N VAL A 10 -3.91 8.85 -13.71
CA VAL A 10 -5.10 9.02 -12.84
C VAL A 10 -5.62 7.67 -12.36
N LEU A 11 -5.70 6.67 -13.23
CA LEU A 11 -6.12 5.32 -12.84
C LEU A 11 -5.20 4.73 -11.76
N ILE A 12 -3.89 4.89 -11.92
CA ILE A 12 -2.89 4.46 -10.93
C ILE A 12 -3.05 5.25 -9.62
N ALA A 13 -3.28 6.57 -9.70
CA ALA A 13 -3.52 7.41 -8.51
C ALA A 13 -4.74 6.91 -7.71
N VAL A 14 -5.85 6.60 -8.39
CA VAL A 14 -7.04 6.00 -7.76
C VAL A 14 -6.71 4.65 -7.12
N ALA A 15 -5.88 3.83 -7.77
CA ALA A 15 -5.43 2.55 -7.23
C ALA A 15 -4.64 2.73 -5.92
N PHE A 16 -3.79 3.77 -5.80
CA PHE A 16 -3.11 4.10 -4.55
C PHE A 16 -4.06 4.61 -3.46
N LEU A 17 -5.06 5.43 -3.81
CA LEU A 17 -6.07 5.94 -2.87
C LEU A 17 -7.02 4.86 -2.35
N SER A 18 -7.14 3.72 -3.03
CA SER A 18 -7.96 2.60 -2.53
C SER A 18 -7.48 2.07 -1.17
N ILE A 19 -6.17 2.15 -0.88
CA ILE A 19 -5.56 1.65 0.36
C ILE A 19 -6.08 2.39 1.60
N PRO A 20 -5.93 3.72 1.71
CA PRO A 20 -6.43 4.44 2.87
C PRO A 20 -7.94 4.37 3.01
N VAL A 21 -8.69 4.28 1.90
CA VAL A 21 -10.17 4.11 1.94
C VAL A 21 -10.56 2.77 2.53
N VAL A 22 -9.92 1.69 2.10
CA VAL A 22 -10.17 0.35 2.65
C VAL A 22 -9.77 0.29 4.13
N ARG A 23 -8.61 0.86 4.47
CA ARG A 23 -8.13 0.87 5.86
C ARG A 23 -8.99 1.74 6.76
N SER A 24 -9.48 2.89 6.31
CA SER A 24 -10.41 3.71 7.10
C SER A 24 -11.73 3.00 7.33
N ARG A 25 -12.21 2.23 6.34
CA ARG A 25 -13.50 1.54 6.43
C ARG A 25 -13.47 0.23 7.22
N TYR A 26 -12.39 -0.53 7.11
CA TYR A 26 -12.28 -1.90 7.62
C TYR A 26 -11.14 -2.10 8.63
N GLY A 27 -10.25 -1.13 8.83
CA GLY A 27 -9.09 -1.24 9.71
C GLY A 27 -9.45 -1.54 11.16
N ALA A 28 -10.54 -0.98 11.69
CA ALA A 28 -11.03 -1.28 13.03
C ALA A 28 -11.45 -2.76 13.18
N ARG A 29 -12.01 -3.36 12.12
CA ARG A 29 -12.39 -4.78 12.12
C ARG A 29 -11.15 -5.69 12.05
N ALA A 30 -10.15 -5.30 11.26
CA ALA A 30 -8.86 -5.98 11.21
C ALA A 30 -8.12 -5.89 12.56
N GLN A 31 -8.13 -4.72 13.20
CA GLN A 31 -7.57 -4.52 14.55
C GLN A 31 -8.24 -5.43 15.57
N ALA A 32 -9.58 -5.47 15.62
CA ALA A 32 -10.31 -6.34 16.54
C ALA A 32 -10.02 -7.84 16.31
N ALA A 33 -9.85 -8.26 15.05
CA ALA A 33 -9.48 -9.64 14.72
C ALA A 33 -8.06 -9.98 15.20
N VAL A 34 -7.12 -9.05 15.07
CA VAL A 34 -5.77 -9.18 15.63
C VAL A 34 -5.81 -9.27 17.15
N GLU A 35 -6.53 -8.37 17.83
CA GLU A 35 -6.64 -8.38 19.29
C GLU A 35 -7.27 -9.68 19.84
N ALA A 36 -8.26 -10.23 19.13
CA ALA A 36 -8.83 -11.53 19.45
C ALA A 36 -7.79 -12.66 19.33
N GLU A 37 -6.99 -12.64 18.26
CA GLU A 37 -5.92 -13.61 18.01
C GLU A 37 -4.77 -13.48 19.02
N LEU A 38 -4.37 -12.25 19.37
CA LEU A 38 -3.40 -11.99 20.45
C LEU A 38 -3.88 -12.57 21.78
N GLY A 39 -5.16 -12.38 22.11
CA GLY A 39 -5.78 -13.01 23.27
C GLY A 39 -5.74 -14.55 23.20
N ARG A 40 -5.95 -15.14 22.02
CA ARG A 40 -5.84 -16.60 21.81
C ARG A 40 -4.41 -17.10 21.99
N GLN A 41 -3.42 -16.29 21.63
CA GLN A 41 -1.99 -16.59 21.82
C GLN A 41 -1.52 -16.36 23.27
N GLY A 42 -2.40 -15.87 24.15
CA GLY A 42 -2.08 -15.63 25.56
C GLY A 42 -1.20 -14.40 25.79
N VAL A 43 -1.16 -13.46 24.85
CA VAL A 43 -0.49 -12.16 24.99
C VAL A 43 -1.51 -11.05 25.25
N ARG A 44 -1.05 -9.92 25.80
CA ARG A 44 -1.92 -8.76 26.04
C ARG A 44 -2.47 -8.23 24.71
N ARG A 45 -3.78 -7.98 24.67
CA ARG A 45 -4.44 -7.45 23.46
C ARG A 45 -3.96 -6.04 23.08
N THR A 46 -3.49 -5.28 24.06
CA THR A 46 -3.00 -3.90 23.89
C THR A 46 -1.54 -3.81 23.47
N VAL A 47 -0.79 -4.93 23.45
CA VAL A 47 0.67 -4.94 23.20
C VAL A 47 1.04 -4.25 21.88
N MET A 48 0.20 -4.38 20.85
CA MET A 48 0.44 -3.71 19.58
C MET A 48 0.21 -2.20 19.65
N ALA A 49 -0.85 -1.75 20.31
CA ALA A 49 -1.13 -0.33 20.48
C ALA A 49 -0.08 0.36 21.37
N GLU A 50 0.39 -0.32 22.42
CA GLU A 50 1.46 0.14 23.32
C GLU A 50 2.78 0.32 22.56
N ASN A 51 3.05 -0.54 21.57
CA ASN A 51 4.23 -0.46 20.70
C ASN A 51 3.98 0.39 19.43
N GLY A 52 2.91 1.21 19.40
CA GLY A 52 2.62 2.13 18.30
C GLY A 52 2.11 1.49 17.01
N MET A 53 1.78 0.20 17.04
CA MET A 53 1.30 -0.57 15.89
C MET A 53 -0.22 -0.63 15.90
N ARG A 54 -0.85 0.27 15.13
CA ARG A 54 -2.30 0.37 15.01
C ARG A 54 -2.75 0.12 13.58
N LEU A 55 -3.65 -0.85 13.39
CA LEU A 55 -4.25 -1.15 12.09
C LEU A 55 -5.44 -0.24 11.79
N ASP A 56 -6.10 0.29 12.83
CA ASP A 56 -7.17 1.27 12.70
C ASP A 56 -6.61 2.63 12.27
N ALA A 57 -7.29 3.25 11.31
CA ALA A 57 -6.75 4.36 10.52
C ALA A 57 -6.42 5.58 11.39
N GLY A 58 -5.13 5.89 11.51
CA GLY A 58 -4.70 7.09 12.21
C GLY A 58 -3.20 7.34 12.25
N GLY A 59 -2.45 6.95 11.20
CA GLY A 59 -1.00 7.08 11.16
C GLY A 59 -0.45 7.79 9.92
N HIS A 60 0.80 8.25 10.04
CA HIS A 60 1.61 8.84 8.97
C HIS A 60 1.68 7.99 7.69
N GLU A 61 1.35 6.71 7.78
CA GLU A 61 1.31 5.74 6.67
C GLU A 61 0.28 6.09 5.59
N THR A 62 -0.71 6.95 5.88
CA THR A 62 -1.67 7.45 4.87
C THR A 62 -1.04 8.50 3.93
N TYR A 63 0.02 9.18 4.37
CA TYR A 63 0.65 10.23 3.58
C TYR A 63 1.35 9.68 2.34
N ALA A 64 1.93 8.47 2.42
CA ALA A 64 2.68 7.92 1.29
C ALA A 64 1.78 7.61 0.08
N PRO A 65 0.66 6.86 0.21
CA PRO A 65 -0.25 6.62 -0.91
C PRO A 65 -0.89 7.91 -1.46
N VAL A 66 -1.25 8.85 -0.57
CA VAL A 66 -1.84 10.13 -0.97
C VAL A 66 -0.83 10.98 -1.73
N GLY A 67 0.43 11.06 -1.26
CA GLY A 67 1.49 11.79 -1.93
C GLY A 67 1.80 11.27 -3.34
N ILE A 68 1.84 9.95 -3.49
CA ILE A 68 2.00 9.31 -4.81
C ILE A 68 0.82 9.67 -5.73
N ALA A 69 -0.42 9.56 -5.23
CA ALA A 69 -1.61 9.91 -6.00
C ALA A 69 -1.63 11.39 -6.43
N LEU A 70 -1.25 12.30 -5.54
CA LEU A 70 -1.13 13.73 -5.86
C LEU A 70 -0.04 13.99 -6.91
N THR A 71 1.11 13.33 -6.79
CA THR A 71 2.22 13.47 -7.74
C THR A 71 1.84 12.99 -9.13
N LEU A 72 1.17 11.83 -9.22
CA LEU A 72 0.63 11.29 -10.48
C LEU A 72 -0.43 12.22 -11.08
N THR A 73 -1.34 12.76 -10.26
CA THR A 73 -2.37 13.67 -10.72
C THR A 73 -1.77 14.98 -11.24
N ALA A 74 -0.78 15.54 -10.54
CA ALA A 74 -0.05 16.72 -10.99
C ALA A 74 0.69 16.46 -12.32
N SER A 75 1.35 15.32 -12.45
CA SER A 75 1.98 14.89 -13.70
C SER A 75 0.97 14.80 -14.85
N ALA A 76 -0.22 14.25 -14.59
CA ALA A 76 -1.27 14.11 -15.59
C ALA A 76 -1.76 15.48 -16.08
N VAL A 77 -1.94 16.44 -15.16
CA VAL A 77 -2.29 17.82 -15.50
C VAL A 77 -1.22 18.46 -16.38
N LEU A 78 0.07 18.32 -16.03
CA LEU A 78 1.18 18.87 -16.81
C LEU A 78 1.25 18.29 -18.23
N LEU A 79 0.96 17.00 -18.40
CA LEU A 79 0.86 16.36 -19.71
C LEU A 79 -0.32 16.90 -20.53
N LEU A 80 -1.46 17.15 -19.89
CA LEU A 80 -2.66 17.69 -20.54
C LEU A 80 -2.50 19.16 -20.94
N THR A 81 -1.79 19.96 -20.13
CA THR A 81 -1.50 21.37 -20.44
C THR A 81 -0.37 21.55 -21.46
N LYS A 82 0.23 20.45 -21.95
CA LYS A 82 1.33 20.44 -22.93
C LYS A 82 2.52 21.29 -22.48
N THR A 83 2.83 21.25 -21.19
CA THR A 83 3.97 21.96 -20.63
C THR A 83 5.27 21.36 -21.18
N THR A 84 6.28 22.20 -21.47
CA THR A 84 7.54 21.80 -22.13
C THR A 84 8.32 20.70 -21.41
N TRP A 85 8.14 20.54 -20.10
CA TRP A 85 8.80 19.52 -19.28
C TRP A 85 7.84 18.42 -18.78
N GLY A 86 6.58 18.42 -19.23
CA GLY A 86 5.55 17.48 -18.79
C GLY A 86 5.87 16.02 -19.10
N GLU A 87 6.44 15.75 -20.27
CA GLU A 87 6.85 14.39 -20.69
C GLU A 87 8.04 13.88 -19.89
N SER A 88 9.05 14.72 -19.64
CA SER A 88 10.20 14.37 -18.80
C SER A 88 9.78 14.08 -17.35
N ALA A 89 8.88 14.90 -16.79
CA ALA A 89 8.34 14.65 -15.46
C ALA A 89 7.56 13.33 -15.41
N ALA A 90 6.72 13.05 -16.42
CA ALA A 90 5.96 11.81 -16.49
C ALA A 90 6.87 10.58 -16.55
N TRP A 91 7.97 10.62 -17.32
CA TRP A 91 8.97 9.55 -17.35
C TRP A 91 9.57 9.26 -15.98
N ILE A 92 10.02 10.30 -15.27
CA ILE A 92 10.63 10.18 -13.95
C ILE A 92 9.61 9.63 -12.96
N ILE A 93 8.44 10.25 -12.89
CA ILE A 93 7.38 9.89 -11.93
C ILE A 93 6.91 8.45 -12.17
N GLN A 94 6.67 8.06 -13.43
CA GLN A 94 6.19 6.71 -13.74
C GLN A 94 7.22 5.64 -13.40
N SER A 95 8.50 5.92 -13.65
CA SER A 95 9.61 5.02 -13.29
C SER A 95 9.73 4.86 -11.76
N LEU A 96 9.63 5.96 -11.02
CA LEU A 96 9.63 5.92 -9.56
C LEU A 96 8.44 5.16 -9.00
N VAL A 97 7.24 5.37 -9.54
CA VAL A 97 6.02 4.65 -9.12
C VAL A 97 6.17 3.15 -9.33
N LEU A 98 6.75 2.73 -10.46
CA LEU A 98 7.03 1.33 -10.73
C LEU A 98 8.00 0.74 -9.70
N LEU A 99 9.10 1.44 -9.40
CA LEU A 99 10.08 1.02 -8.38
C LEU A 99 9.45 0.91 -6.99
N VAL A 100 8.67 1.92 -6.58
CA VAL A 100 7.96 1.90 -5.30
C VAL A 100 6.98 0.72 -5.25
N ASN A 101 6.26 0.43 -6.33
CA ASN A 101 5.36 -0.73 -6.37
C ASN A 101 6.11 -2.08 -6.26
N CYS A 102 7.32 -2.19 -6.82
CA CYS A 102 8.20 -3.35 -6.59
C CYS A 102 8.58 -3.49 -5.11
N VAL A 103 8.95 -2.41 -4.45
CA VAL A 103 9.28 -2.40 -3.01
C VAL A 103 8.07 -2.80 -2.17
N ILE A 104 6.88 -2.26 -2.49
CA ILE A 104 5.63 -2.62 -1.80
C ILE A 104 5.32 -4.11 -1.99
N LEU A 105 5.46 -4.64 -3.21
CA LEU A 105 5.24 -6.06 -3.47
C LEU A 105 6.22 -6.93 -2.67
N TYR A 106 7.51 -6.58 -2.68
CA TYR A 106 8.53 -7.28 -1.90
C TYR A 106 8.22 -7.23 -0.40
N SER A 107 7.81 -6.08 0.13
CA SER A 107 7.40 -5.90 1.53
C SER A 107 6.19 -6.77 1.88
N ASN A 108 5.19 -6.87 0.99
CA ASN A 108 4.03 -7.74 1.19
C ASN A 108 4.41 -9.22 1.21
N LEU A 109 5.30 -9.65 0.30
CA LEU A 109 5.76 -11.04 0.23
C LEU A 109 6.61 -11.44 1.44
N THR A 110 7.34 -10.49 2.00
CA THR A 110 8.22 -10.68 3.17
C THR A 110 7.59 -10.21 4.48
N ALA A 111 6.29 -9.91 4.49
CA ALA A 111 5.62 -9.29 5.64
C ALA A 111 5.80 -10.08 6.94
N VAL A 112 5.64 -11.41 6.89
CA VAL A 112 5.86 -12.28 8.06
C VAL A 112 7.30 -12.14 8.57
N GLN A 113 8.30 -12.20 7.69
CA GLN A 113 9.72 -12.14 8.07
C GLN A 113 10.10 -10.77 8.61
N SER A 114 9.61 -9.70 7.98
CA SER A 114 9.85 -8.32 8.36
C SER A 114 9.27 -8.00 9.73
N VAL A 115 7.99 -8.38 9.97
CA VAL A 115 7.32 -8.15 11.26
C VAL A 115 7.94 -9.00 12.35
N THR A 116 8.24 -10.28 12.11
CA THR A 116 8.98 -11.12 13.06
C THR A 116 10.35 -10.53 13.40
N GLY A 117 11.07 -10.03 12.39
CA GLY A 117 12.35 -9.34 12.59
C GLY A 117 12.23 -8.07 13.44
N HIS A 118 11.13 -7.34 13.31
CA HIS A 118 10.83 -6.18 14.15
C HIS A 118 10.48 -6.60 15.59
N PHE A 119 9.66 -7.64 15.76
CA PHE A 119 9.22 -8.10 17.08
C PHE A 119 10.40 -8.66 17.88
N THR A 120 11.29 -9.40 17.23
CA THR A 120 12.53 -9.91 17.85
C THR A 120 13.48 -8.80 18.30
N LYS A 121 13.49 -7.65 17.62
CA LYS A 121 14.32 -6.48 17.97
C LYS A 121 13.64 -5.48 18.91
N SER A 122 12.34 -5.63 19.18
CA SER A 122 11.55 -4.66 19.94
C SER A 122 11.93 -4.55 21.42
N GLY A 123 12.62 -5.55 21.97
CA GLY A 123 12.93 -5.65 23.40
C GLY A 123 11.74 -6.06 24.28
N ASP A 124 10.53 -6.17 23.72
CA ASP A 124 9.32 -6.61 24.41
C ASP A 124 9.20 -8.15 24.32
N SER A 125 9.22 -8.82 25.48
CA SER A 125 9.16 -10.27 25.58
C SER A 125 7.81 -10.85 25.13
N GLU A 126 6.73 -10.06 25.14
CA GLU A 126 5.44 -10.49 24.61
C GLU A 126 5.42 -10.42 23.10
N LEU A 127 5.94 -9.35 22.48
CA LEU A 127 6.04 -9.24 21.02
C LEU A 127 6.85 -10.40 20.43
N GLN A 128 7.93 -10.79 21.10
CA GLN A 128 8.78 -11.91 20.68
C GLN A 128 8.06 -13.27 20.67
N ARG A 129 6.98 -13.41 21.43
CA ARG A 129 6.21 -14.66 21.55
C ARG A 129 5.04 -14.74 20.56
N ILE A 130 4.72 -13.64 19.87
CA ILE A 130 3.60 -13.60 18.93
C ILE A 130 3.90 -14.48 17.72
N ASP A 131 2.96 -15.37 17.39
CA ASP A 131 2.92 -16.01 16.07
C ASP A 131 2.42 -14.99 15.04
N VAL A 132 3.38 -14.31 14.43
CA VAL A 132 3.18 -13.27 13.41
C VAL A 132 2.38 -13.80 12.22
N LYS A 133 2.56 -15.07 11.83
CA LYS A 133 1.85 -15.64 10.68
C LYS A 133 0.37 -15.78 10.99
N SER A 134 0.03 -16.32 12.16
CA SER A 134 -1.37 -16.45 12.60
C SER A 134 -2.01 -15.09 12.86
N MET A 135 -1.25 -14.15 13.42
CA MET A 135 -1.69 -12.76 13.63
C MET A 135 -2.04 -12.06 12.31
N LEU A 136 -1.16 -12.10 11.30
CA LEU A 136 -1.43 -11.49 9.99
C LEU A 136 -2.62 -12.16 9.31
N LYS A 137 -2.73 -13.49 9.38
CA LYS A 137 -3.90 -14.21 8.85
C LYS A 137 -5.20 -13.80 9.55
N ALA A 138 -5.17 -13.55 10.86
CA ALA A 138 -6.32 -13.03 11.58
C ALA A 138 -6.68 -11.61 11.12
N ALA A 139 -5.69 -10.75 10.90
CA ALA A 139 -5.91 -9.40 10.34
C ALA A 139 -6.64 -9.47 8.99
N GLU A 140 -6.25 -10.41 8.11
CA GLU A 140 -6.89 -10.62 6.80
C GLU A 140 -8.39 -10.95 6.93
N THR A 141 -8.80 -11.71 7.96
CA THR A 141 -10.23 -12.02 8.18
C THR A 141 -11.07 -10.78 8.56
N GLY A 142 -10.42 -9.70 8.99
CA GLY A 142 -11.06 -8.42 9.21
C GLY A 142 -11.45 -7.70 7.92
N PHE A 143 -10.85 -8.07 6.79
CA PHE A 143 -11.16 -7.50 5.48
C PHE A 143 -12.19 -8.35 4.73
N PRO A 144 -13.10 -7.72 3.96
CA PRO A 144 -13.98 -8.46 3.05
C PRO A 144 -13.17 -9.26 2.02
N ARG A 145 -13.68 -10.42 1.59
CA ARG A 145 -12.99 -11.29 0.61
C ARG A 145 -12.70 -10.59 -0.73
N TRP A 146 -13.49 -9.59 -1.12
CA TRP A 146 -13.23 -8.83 -2.35
C TRP A 146 -12.05 -7.85 -2.20
N VAL A 147 -11.74 -7.42 -0.99
CA VAL A 147 -10.57 -6.57 -0.69
C VAL A 147 -9.30 -7.39 -0.75
N MET A 148 -9.27 -8.52 -0.04
CA MET A 148 -8.09 -9.39 0.03
C MET A 148 -8.48 -10.82 -0.34
N PRO A 149 -7.86 -11.43 -1.38
CA PRO A 149 -6.69 -10.93 -2.14
C PRO A 149 -7.02 -10.13 -3.42
N TYR A 150 -8.29 -10.03 -3.84
CA TYR A 150 -8.62 -9.58 -5.21
C TYR A 150 -8.31 -8.10 -5.49
N LEU A 151 -8.77 -7.17 -4.65
CA LEU A 151 -8.48 -5.74 -4.86
C LEU A 151 -6.98 -5.45 -4.78
N GLN A 152 -6.26 -6.12 -3.89
CA GLN A 152 -4.81 -5.99 -3.79
C GLN A 152 -4.10 -6.44 -5.06
N ASN A 153 -4.48 -7.60 -5.61
CA ASN A 153 -3.91 -8.11 -6.87
C ASN A 153 -4.27 -7.20 -8.05
N LEU A 154 -5.53 -6.74 -8.11
CA LEU A 154 -5.99 -5.80 -9.12
C LEU A 154 -5.18 -4.51 -9.07
N ARG A 155 -4.92 -3.96 -7.88
CA ARG A 155 -4.09 -2.77 -7.69
C ARG A 155 -2.68 -2.99 -8.23
N HIS A 156 -2.02 -4.09 -7.85
CA HIS A 156 -0.67 -4.36 -8.35
C HIS A 156 -0.66 -4.50 -9.87
N LEU A 157 -1.64 -5.20 -10.45
CA LEU A 157 -1.80 -5.31 -11.89
C LEU A 157 -2.00 -3.93 -12.54
N THR A 158 -2.88 -3.09 -12.01
CA THR A 158 -3.12 -1.72 -12.50
C THR A 158 -1.85 -0.88 -12.47
N VAL A 159 -1.09 -0.93 -11.38
CA VAL A 159 0.16 -0.15 -11.25
C VAL A 159 1.21 -0.69 -12.22
N PHE A 160 1.42 -2.00 -12.32
CA PHE A 160 2.42 -2.59 -13.23
C PHE A 160 2.05 -2.39 -14.69
N ALA A 161 0.86 -2.85 -15.11
CA ALA A 161 0.42 -2.76 -16.49
C ALA A 161 0.23 -1.30 -16.93
N GLY A 162 -0.36 -0.47 -16.06
CA GLY A 162 -0.53 0.96 -16.33
C GLY A 162 0.81 1.69 -16.45
N SER A 163 1.79 1.38 -15.59
CA SER A 163 3.12 2.00 -15.67
C SER A 163 3.90 1.53 -16.90
N ALA A 164 3.90 0.23 -17.20
CA ALA A 164 4.56 -0.30 -18.38
C ALA A 164 3.97 0.32 -19.65
N LEU A 165 2.64 0.36 -19.76
CA LEU A 165 1.97 0.95 -20.91
C LEU A 165 2.24 2.45 -21.03
N ALA A 166 2.19 3.20 -19.92
CA ALA A 166 2.51 4.62 -19.91
C ALA A 166 3.95 4.90 -20.38
N LEU A 167 4.94 4.13 -19.90
CA LEU A 167 6.33 4.25 -20.31
C LEU A 167 6.53 3.88 -21.79
N THR A 168 5.89 2.80 -22.28
CA THR A 168 5.95 2.43 -23.70
C THR A 168 5.38 3.52 -24.60
N LEU A 169 4.25 4.13 -24.20
CA LEU A 169 3.65 5.22 -24.97
C LEU A 169 4.53 6.47 -24.98
N LEU A 170 5.10 6.81 -23.82
CA LEU A 170 6.05 7.91 -23.70
C LEU A 170 7.34 7.69 -24.51
N ALA A 171 7.75 6.43 -24.72
CA ALA A 171 8.89 6.07 -25.58
C ALA A 171 8.60 6.18 -27.07
N THR A 172 7.33 6.21 -27.46
CA THR A 172 6.90 6.30 -28.86
C THR A 172 6.45 7.72 -29.27
N THR A 173 6.52 8.67 -28.35
CA THR A 173 6.27 10.11 -28.56
C THR A 173 7.52 10.79 -29.09
#